data_AF-A0AA35XXQ4-F1
#
_entry.id   AF-A0AA35XXQ4-F1
#
_cell.length_a   1.000
_cell.length_b   1.000
_cell.length_c   1.000
_cell.angle_alpha   90.00
_cell.angle_beta   90.00
_cell.angle_gamma   90.00
#
_symmetry.space_group_name_H-M   'P 1'
#
loop_
_entity.id
_entity.type
_entity.pdbx_description
1 polymer ?
#
loop_
_entity_poly.entity_id
_entity_poly.type
_entity_poly.pdbx_seq_one_letter_code
_entity_poly.pdbx_strand_id
1 'polypeptide(L)'
;MGDRPLAIAIVGNFLRTKGADTILSLIDIAHPDYFEFHIFGYVHPEYDAVLKAYNRRNVKTYGRYTAGDIEALKIADVALNLSIWPETYCISLSEAWQNGLIPIVTDVGALGDRVVDGVNGFKVPIGRPSAVLERLELLRSSDAMRRRMMENITSDLWTNAQRYGEELKRVYESVAPVRELGIAELAIDSGQVHLIPHASWRHQAPPRHIFDPPTIRDLSIELPEVPEDWIDIQGGECYVDDVCNFILAEGTDDEFPGAQSFHLRGWYFVPGVRGSGTMYVTLIGAPDRPVIFIECTRELRGDIVSLFPDAPRRSGFNCEVALRGKWCEGSYRVGLVNVVNGQGTFQLTTIEIDVTGGAVVALRRSPPSNQTIMTGFSRVIHEDGILREVKLARIAQSGLRREDRASVEWYLDRLGQEPVTTGACEPETDIPVGGWAFMPGATGSGQLYIACVSDVNEEVFLFAMHRLARADVRKVHLGAPLMSGFSGNLRLGSGYARTMDGSYRVCIVNVVGEVIGVVLTNFGITTRSGVMVSIEHVDVSVEMSERVSALLGKKAFA
;
A
#
# COMPACT_ATOMS: atom_id res chain seq x y z
N MET A 1 10.77 -58.23 -17.39
CA MET A 1 10.20 -57.44 -18.52
C MET A 1 10.36 -58.11 -19.90
N GLY A 2 11.01 -59.26 -20.06
CA GLY A 2 11.29 -59.80 -21.41
C GLY A 2 12.18 -58.85 -22.22
N ASP A 3 12.17 -58.98 -23.54
CA ASP A 3 12.92 -58.13 -24.50
C ASP A 3 12.25 -56.75 -24.78
N ARG A 4 11.21 -56.34 -24.02
CA ARG A 4 10.50 -55.08 -24.31
C ARG A 4 11.27 -53.85 -23.77
N PRO A 5 11.33 -52.73 -24.52
CA PRO A 5 11.85 -51.46 -24.02
C PRO A 5 11.07 -50.97 -22.78
N LEU A 6 11.76 -50.27 -21.88
CA LEU A 6 11.13 -49.57 -20.76
C LEU A 6 10.48 -48.28 -21.28
N ALA A 7 9.16 -48.17 -21.12
CA ALA A 7 8.41 -47.02 -21.61
C ALA A 7 8.39 -45.89 -20.56
N ILE A 8 8.68 -44.67 -20.99
CA ILE A 8 8.94 -43.51 -20.12
C ILE A 8 8.02 -42.37 -20.55
N ALA A 9 7.16 -41.90 -19.66
CA ALA A 9 6.32 -40.73 -19.85
C ALA A 9 7.01 -39.46 -19.34
N ILE A 10 7.01 -38.42 -20.16
CA ILE A 10 7.32 -37.05 -19.76
C ILE A 10 5.98 -36.33 -19.65
N VAL A 11 5.59 -35.97 -18.42
CA VAL A 11 4.24 -35.47 -18.13
C VAL A 11 4.27 -33.99 -17.78
N GLY A 12 3.57 -33.18 -18.59
CA GLY A 12 3.45 -31.74 -18.45
C GLY A 12 4.10 -30.97 -19.60
N ASN A 13 4.17 -29.64 -19.47
CA ASN A 13 4.74 -28.81 -20.53
C ASN A 13 6.23 -29.10 -20.73
N PHE A 14 6.64 -29.31 -21.99
CA PHE A 14 8.02 -29.52 -22.39
C PHE A 14 8.69 -28.17 -22.68
N LEU A 15 9.35 -27.63 -21.65
CA LEU A 15 10.02 -26.34 -21.67
C LEU A 15 11.19 -26.31 -20.68
N ARG A 16 12.05 -25.29 -20.78
CA ARG A 16 13.31 -25.21 -20.05
C ARG A 16 13.15 -25.39 -18.54
N THR A 17 12.21 -24.67 -17.91
CA THR A 17 12.01 -24.74 -16.46
C THR A 17 11.50 -26.11 -15.97
N LYS A 18 10.95 -26.94 -16.88
CA LYS A 18 10.48 -28.31 -16.62
C LYS A 18 11.53 -29.39 -16.94
N GLY A 19 12.76 -28.98 -17.27
CA GLY A 19 13.88 -29.90 -17.47
C GLY A 19 14.05 -30.43 -18.90
N ALA A 20 13.47 -29.75 -19.90
CA ALA A 20 13.55 -30.15 -21.31
C ALA A 20 15.00 -30.45 -21.78
N ASP A 21 15.97 -29.59 -21.43
CA ASP A 21 17.39 -29.76 -21.79
C ASP A 21 17.99 -31.06 -21.23
N THR A 22 17.62 -31.41 -19.99
CA THR A 22 18.06 -32.65 -19.33
C THR A 22 17.44 -33.87 -20.01
N ILE A 23 16.16 -33.77 -20.40
CA ILE A 23 15.47 -34.86 -21.08
C ILE A 23 16.06 -35.09 -22.48
N LEU A 24 16.35 -34.04 -23.24
CA LEU A 24 17.01 -34.16 -24.54
C LEU A 24 18.38 -34.82 -24.42
N SER A 25 19.19 -34.37 -23.46
CA SER A 25 20.50 -34.95 -23.17
C SER A 25 20.39 -36.42 -22.75
N LEU A 26 19.35 -36.78 -21.99
CA LEU A 26 19.05 -38.15 -21.59
C LEU A 26 18.70 -39.02 -22.81
N ILE A 27 17.83 -38.53 -23.70
CA ILE A 27 17.44 -39.23 -24.93
C ILE A 27 18.69 -39.52 -25.79
N ASP A 28 19.68 -38.63 -25.79
CA ASP A 28 20.92 -38.84 -26.55
C ASP A 28 21.77 -39.99 -26.04
N ILE A 29 21.97 -40.05 -24.72
CA ILE A 29 22.84 -41.03 -24.08
C ILE A 29 22.16 -42.38 -23.84
N ALA A 30 20.82 -42.43 -23.86
CA ALA A 30 20.04 -43.66 -23.66
C ALA A 30 20.07 -44.55 -24.90
N HIS A 31 20.20 -45.87 -24.71
CA HIS A 31 20.18 -46.83 -25.81
C HIS A 31 18.76 -46.94 -26.42
N PRO A 32 18.60 -46.72 -27.74
CA PRO A 32 17.27 -46.59 -28.34
C PRO A 32 16.43 -47.88 -28.31
N ASP A 33 17.08 -49.05 -28.24
CA ASP A 33 16.37 -50.33 -28.14
C ASP A 33 15.94 -50.69 -26.71
N TYR A 34 16.40 -49.95 -25.69
CA TYR A 34 16.10 -50.23 -24.29
C TYR A 34 15.06 -49.28 -23.69
N PHE A 35 14.86 -48.11 -24.29
CA PHE A 35 14.02 -47.05 -23.74
C PHE A 35 13.15 -46.41 -24.80
N GLU A 36 11.85 -46.29 -24.52
CA GLU A 36 10.88 -45.59 -25.35
C GLU A 36 10.34 -44.36 -24.60
N PHE A 37 10.41 -43.17 -25.19
CA PHE A 37 10.03 -41.91 -24.58
C PHE A 37 8.71 -41.39 -25.16
N HIS A 38 7.79 -41.02 -24.28
CA HIS A 38 6.45 -40.53 -24.60
C HIS A 38 6.26 -39.15 -23.97
N ILE A 39 6.17 -38.10 -24.80
CA ILE A 39 6.01 -36.71 -24.34
C ILE A 39 4.53 -36.33 -24.36
N PHE A 40 3.97 -36.11 -23.17
CA PHE A 40 2.58 -35.71 -22.93
C PHE A 40 2.54 -34.27 -22.41
N GLY A 41 2.11 -33.34 -23.27
CA GLY A 41 1.94 -31.94 -22.92
C GLY A 41 2.25 -30.99 -24.06
N TYR A 42 2.17 -29.69 -23.75
CA TYR A 42 2.56 -28.64 -24.68
C TYR A 42 4.08 -28.61 -24.86
N VAL A 43 4.54 -28.70 -26.10
CA VAL A 43 5.96 -28.48 -26.44
C VAL A 43 6.17 -27.01 -26.79
N HIS A 44 7.08 -26.35 -26.08
CA HIS A 44 7.43 -24.96 -26.38
C HIS A 44 8.11 -24.86 -27.77
N PRO A 45 7.85 -23.81 -28.57
CA PRO A 45 8.30 -23.74 -29.97
C PRO A 45 9.82 -23.91 -30.15
N GLU A 46 10.61 -23.43 -29.18
CA GLU A 46 12.06 -23.62 -29.13
C GLU A 46 12.49 -25.10 -29.21
N TYR A 47 11.72 -25.99 -28.57
CA TYR A 47 12.02 -27.42 -28.50
C TYR A 47 11.30 -28.24 -29.56
N ASP A 48 10.21 -27.74 -30.13
CA ASP A 48 9.46 -28.42 -31.20
C ASP A 48 10.33 -28.63 -32.45
N ALA A 49 11.09 -27.60 -32.83
CA ALA A 49 12.04 -27.70 -33.95
C ALA A 49 13.14 -28.75 -33.69
N VAL A 50 13.66 -28.79 -32.45
CA VAL A 50 14.70 -29.75 -32.04
C VAL A 50 14.16 -31.17 -32.04
N LEU A 51 12.98 -31.43 -31.45
CA LEU A 51 12.36 -32.74 -31.41
C LEU A 51 12.01 -33.27 -32.82
N LYS A 52 11.55 -32.40 -33.73
CA LYS A 52 11.32 -32.76 -35.14
C LYS A 52 12.60 -33.12 -35.88
N ALA A 53 13.70 -32.40 -35.61
CA ALA A 53 15.00 -32.70 -36.19
C ALA A 53 15.63 -33.98 -35.61
N TYR A 54 15.29 -34.35 -34.37
CA TYR A 54 15.86 -35.51 -33.66
C TYR A 54 15.53 -36.87 -34.30
N ASN A 55 14.46 -36.97 -35.11
CA ASN A 55 14.00 -38.17 -35.85
C ASN A 55 14.39 -39.54 -35.26
N ARG A 56 14.18 -39.73 -33.95
CA ARG A 56 14.46 -40.99 -33.26
C ARG A 56 13.19 -41.82 -33.17
N ARG A 57 13.26 -43.09 -33.58
CA ARG A 57 12.11 -44.02 -33.61
C ARG A 57 11.52 -44.30 -32.23
N ASN A 58 12.31 -44.09 -31.17
CA ASN A 58 11.94 -44.36 -29.79
C ASN A 58 11.46 -43.10 -29.02
N VAL A 59 11.07 -42.02 -29.73
CA VAL A 59 10.50 -40.80 -29.12
C VAL A 59 9.18 -40.48 -29.79
N LYS A 60 8.10 -40.33 -29.00
CA LYS A 60 6.73 -40.05 -29.46
C LYS A 60 6.16 -38.85 -28.72
N THR A 61 5.52 -37.95 -29.45
CA THR A 61 4.86 -36.74 -28.89
C THR A 61 3.35 -36.83 -29.06
N TYR A 62 2.60 -36.65 -27.97
CA TYR A 62 1.13 -36.79 -27.95
C TYR A 62 0.38 -35.46 -27.88
N GLY A 63 1.10 -34.35 -27.64
CA GLY A 63 0.50 -33.03 -27.48
C GLY A 63 -0.17 -32.85 -26.10
N ARG A 64 -1.01 -31.82 -25.99
CA ARG A 64 -1.72 -31.50 -24.73
C ARG A 64 -2.78 -32.57 -24.44
N TYR A 65 -2.84 -33.01 -23.20
CA TYR A 65 -3.96 -33.80 -22.68
C TYR A 65 -4.81 -32.94 -21.73
N THR A 66 -6.08 -33.30 -21.59
CA THR A 66 -6.97 -32.65 -20.62
C THR A 66 -6.66 -33.18 -19.23
N ALA A 67 -6.53 -32.32 -18.23
CA ALA A 67 -6.34 -32.75 -16.85
C ALA A 67 -7.42 -33.76 -16.44
N GLY A 68 -7.02 -34.90 -15.87
CA GLY A 68 -7.92 -36.02 -15.56
C GLY A 68 -8.13 -37.04 -16.68
N ASP A 69 -7.79 -36.74 -17.94
CA ASP A 69 -7.74 -37.72 -19.04
C ASP A 69 -6.37 -38.41 -19.07
N ILE A 70 -6.12 -39.19 -18.01
CA ILE A 70 -4.80 -39.70 -17.67
C ILE A 70 -4.55 -41.13 -18.17
N GLU A 71 -5.55 -41.79 -18.75
CA GLU A 71 -5.47 -43.17 -19.25
C GLU A 71 -4.36 -43.34 -20.30
N ALA A 72 -4.10 -42.29 -21.10
CA ALA A 72 -3.03 -42.29 -22.08
C ALA A 72 -1.63 -42.50 -21.47
N LEU A 73 -1.44 -42.20 -20.17
CA LEU A 73 -0.18 -42.40 -19.47
C LEU A 73 0.14 -43.87 -19.21
N LYS A 74 -0.87 -44.76 -19.20
CA LYS A 74 -0.69 -46.21 -18.92
C LYS A 74 0.16 -46.95 -19.95
N ILE A 75 0.49 -46.30 -21.06
CA ILE A 75 1.45 -46.85 -22.03
C ILE A 75 2.88 -46.88 -21.48
N ALA A 76 3.17 -46.10 -20.43
CA ALA A 76 4.48 -45.98 -19.81
C ALA A 76 4.58 -46.72 -18.47
N ASP A 77 5.81 -47.09 -18.11
CA ASP A 77 6.16 -47.72 -16.84
C ASP A 77 6.73 -46.71 -15.83
N VAL A 78 7.34 -45.63 -16.33
CA VAL A 78 8.08 -44.63 -15.55
C VAL A 78 7.62 -43.23 -15.95
N ALA A 79 7.56 -42.29 -15.01
CA ALA A 79 7.32 -40.87 -15.30
C ALA A 79 8.56 -40.02 -15.00
N LEU A 80 8.86 -39.02 -15.83
CA LEU A 80 9.91 -38.04 -15.59
C LEU A 80 9.31 -36.68 -15.26
N ASN A 81 9.65 -36.15 -14.08
CA ASN A 81 9.34 -34.78 -13.68
C ASN A 81 10.64 -34.09 -13.23
N LEU A 82 11.38 -33.55 -14.21
CA LEU A 82 12.77 -33.09 -14.01
C LEU A 82 12.89 -31.57 -13.91
N SER A 83 11.91 -30.89 -13.31
CA SER A 83 11.92 -29.42 -13.20
C SER A 83 13.20 -28.88 -12.57
N ILE A 84 13.72 -27.78 -13.12
CA ILE A 84 14.89 -27.08 -12.58
C ILE A 84 14.51 -25.99 -11.56
N TRP A 85 13.21 -25.83 -11.31
CA TRP A 85 12.60 -24.83 -10.44
C TRP A 85 11.77 -25.52 -9.35
N PRO A 86 11.68 -24.97 -8.12
CA PRO A 86 10.81 -25.49 -7.08
C PRO A 86 9.34 -25.42 -7.51
N GLU A 87 8.79 -26.56 -7.88
CA GLU A 87 7.38 -26.71 -8.21
C GLU A 87 6.49 -26.63 -6.98
N THR A 88 5.24 -26.19 -7.18
CA THR A 88 4.29 -25.96 -6.09
C THR A 88 3.66 -27.24 -5.54
N TYR A 89 2.78 -27.91 -6.30
CA TYR A 89 2.21 -29.20 -5.90
C TYR A 89 2.50 -30.30 -6.91
N CYS A 90 2.61 -29.99 -8.20
CA CYS A 90 2.73 -30.96 -9.30
C CYS A 90 1.56 -31.94 -9.40
N ILE A 91 0.46 -31.49 -10.00
CA ILE A 91 -0.68 -32.36 -10.31
C ILE A 91 -0.24 -33.53 -11.23
N SER A 92 0.66 -33.28 -12.19
CA SER A 92 1.20 -34.32 -13.09
C SER A 92 1.92 -35.47 -12.37
N LEU A 93 2.50 -35.23 -11.19
CA LEU A 93 3.09 -36.28 -10.36
C LEU A 93 2.00 -37.19 -9.77
N SER A 94 0.88 -36.59 -9.32
CA SER A 94 -0.30 -37.34 -8.88
C SER A 94 -0.87 -38.20 -10.01
N GLU A 95 -0.96 -37.65 -11.22
CA GLU A 95 -1.48 -38.37 -12.40
C GLU A 95 -0.58 -39.54 -12.79
N ALA A 96 0.74 -39.41 -12.66
CA ALA A 96 1.68 -40.51 -12.87
C ALA A 96 1.43 -41.66 -11.89
N TRP A 97 1.34 -41.36 -10.59
CA TRP A 97 1.03 -42.35 -9.56
C TRP A 97 -0.33 -43.02 -9.74
N GLN A 98 -1.36 -42.25 -10.11
CA GLN A 98 -2.71 -42.78 -10.39
C GLN A 98 -2.73 -43.79 -11.54
N ASN A 99 -1.75 -43.74 -12.45
CA ASN A 99 -1.59 -44.70 -13.54
C ASN A 99 -0.56 -45.79 -13.25
N GLY A 100 -0.02 -45.84 -12.03
CA GLY A 100 0.96 -46.84 -11.60
C GLY A 100 2.36 -46.63 -12.16
N LEU A 101 2.68 -45.43 -12.66
CA LEU A 101 4.02 -45.10 -13.14
C LEU A 101 4.94 -44.81 -11.96
N ILE A 102 6.18 -45.29 -12.03
CA ILE A 102 7.21 -44.97 -11.04
C ILE A 102 7.83 -43.62 -11.42
N PRO A 103 7.70 -42.55 -10.60
CA PRO A 103 8.25 -41.25 -10.96
C PRO A 103 9.76 -41.18 -10.64
N ILE A 104 10.50 -40.54 -11.54
CA ILE A 104 11.86 -40.03 -11.31
C ILE A 104 11.77 -38.52 -11.34
N VAL A 105 12.12 -37.89 -10.22
CA VAL A 105 11.93 -36.46 -9.99
C VAL A 105 13.23 -35.77 -9.61
N THR A 106 13.32 -34.48 -9.92
CA THR A 106 14.37 -33.64 -9.33
C THR A 106 14.08 -33.37 -7.86
N ASP A 107 15.11 -33.40 -7.02
CA ASP A 107 14.98 -33.16 -5.57
C ASP A 107 14.85 -31.66 -5.25
N VAL A 108 13.72 -31.07 -5.63
CA VAL A 108 13.44 -29.63 -5.46
C VAL A 108 11.94 -29.35 -5.29
N GLY A 109 11.60 -28.47 -4.36
CA GLY A 109 10.21 -28.09 -4.06
C GLY A 109 9.32 -29.31 -3.78
N ALA A 110 8.05 -29.25 -4.19
CA ALA A 110 7.12 -30.35 -3.93
C ALA A 110 7.45 -31.66 -4.62
N LEU A 111 8.26 -31.66 -5.69
CA LEU A 111 8.75 -32.90 -6.28
C LEU A 111 9.64 -33.65 -5.29
N GLY A 112 10.60 -32.95 -4.69
CA GLY A 112 11.47 -33.48 -3.65
C GLY A 112 10.69 -33.85 -2.38
N ASP A 113 9.73 -33.03 -1.96
CA ASP A 113 9.01 -33.29 -0.69
C ASP A 113 8.05 -34.47 -0.79
N ARG A 114 7.42 -34.71 -1.95
CA ARG A 114 6.37 -35.73 -2.11
C ARG A 114 6.92 -37.11 -2.45
N VAL A 115 8.09 -37.21 -3.08
CA VAL A 115 8.72 -38.49 -3.41
C VAL A 115 9.66 -38.92 -2.29
N VAL A 116 9.56 -40.15 -1.84
CA VAL A 116 10.51 -40.80 -0.93
C VAL A 116 11.43 -41.69 -1.77
N ASP A 117 12.72 -41.31 -1.82
CA ASP A 117 13.71 -41.96 -2.68
C ASP A 117 13.80 -43.47 -2.41
N GLY A 118 13.70 -44.28 -3.47
CA GLY A 118 13.76 -45.73 -3.38
C GLY A 118 12.49 -46.40 -2.84
N VAL A 119 11.44 -45.64 -2.49
CA VAL A 119 10.20 -46.18 -1.91
C VAL A 119 9.03 -46.05 -2.88
N ASN A 120 8.63 -44.83 -3.24
CA ASN A 120 7.50 -44.55 -4.13
C ASN A 120 7.92 -43.81 -5.42
N GLY A 121 9.23 -43.76 -5.68
CA GLY A 121 9.88 -43.10 -6.80
C GLY A 121 11.38 -42.96 -6.57
N PHE A 122 12.06 -42.26 -7.47
CA PHE A 122 13.46 -41.89 -7.32
C PHE A 122 13.66 -40.38 -7.37
N LYS A 123 14.64 -39.91 -6.59
CA LYS A 123 15.13 -38.54 -6.63
C LYS A 123 16.45 -38.48 -7.40
N VAL A 124 16.61 -37.42 -8.18
CA VAL A 124 17.86 -37.12 -8.89
C VAL A 124 18.25 -35.66 -8.71
N PRO A 125 19.55 -35.32 -8.81
CA PRO A 125 19.97 -33.92 -8.84
C PRO A 125 19.51 -33.21 -10.12
N ILE A 126 19.26 -31.90 -10.01
CA ILE A 126 18.91 -31.03 -11.14
C ILE A 126 20.03 -31.07 -12.20
N GLY A 127 19.65 -31.17 -13.48
CA GLY A 127 20.58 -31.04 -14.60
C GLY A 127 21.53 -32.23 -14.79
N ARG A 128 21.27 -33.39 -14.18
CA ARG A 128 22.13 -34.58 -14.28
C ARG A 128 21.48 -35.74 -15.06
N PRO A 129 21.53 -35.73 -16.40
CA PRO A 129 20.93 -36.80 -17.21
C PRO A 129 21.53 -38.18 -16.95
N SER A 130 22.82 -38.27 -16.60
CA SER A 130 23.46 -39.55 -16.25
C SER A 130 22.84 -40.19 -15.00
N ALA A 131 22.48 -39.39 -13.99
CA ALA A 131 21.82 -39.89 -12.79
C ALA A 131 20.41 -40.42 -13.10
N VAL A 132 19.69 -39.77 -14.04
CA VAL A 132 18.39 -40.28 -14.51
C VAL A 132 18.56 -41.62 -15.24
N LEU A 133 19.55 -41.73 -16.13
CA LEU A 133 19.84 -42.96 -16.86
C LEU A 133 20.18 -44.12 -15.91
N GLU A 134 20.98 -43.88 -14.87
CA GLU A 134 21.30 -44.87 -13.84
C GLU A 134 20.03 -45.42 -13.16
N ARG A 135 19.06 -44.55 -12.84
CA ARG A 135 17.77 -44.98 -12.26
C ARG A 135 16.93 -45.75 -13.26
N LEU A 136 16.90 -45.35 -14.52
CA LEU A 136 16.18 -46.06 -15.59
C LEU A 136 16.75 -47.46 -15.83
N GLU A 137 18.07 -47.61 -15.89
CA GLU A 137 18.72 -48.93 -16.03
C GLU A 137 18.49 -49.82 -14.82
N LEU A 138 18.50 -49.25 -13.61
CA LEU A 138 18.16 -49.98 -12.39
C LEU A 138 16.71 -50.49 -12.42
N LEU A 139 15.77 -49.63 -12.83
CA LEU A 139 14.38 -50.02 -13.01
C LEU A 139 14.26 -51.10 -14.08
N ARG A 140 14.91 -50.96 -15.24
CA ARG A 140 14.87 -51.95 -16.33
C ARG A 140 15.42 -53.32 -15.92
N SER A 141 16.50 -53.34 -15.15
CA SER A 141 17.21 -54.58 -14.75
C SER A 141 16.60 -55.32 -13.56
N SER A 142 15.74 -54.67 -12.75
CA SER A 142 15.18 -55.27 -11.54
C SER A 142 13.64 -55.26 -11.48
N ASP A 143 13.03 -56.36 -11.96
CA ASP A 143 11.57 -56.56 -11.88
C ASP A 143 11.07 -56.54 -10.41
N ALA A 144 11.85 -57.07 -9.47
CA ALA A 144 11.50 -57.11 -8.05
C ALA A 144 11.44 -55.71 -7.44
N MET A 145 12.38 -54.83 -7.79
CA MET A 145 12.39 -53.45 -7.32
C MET A 145 11.19 -52.66 -7.86
N ARG A 146 10.88 -52.82 -9.15
CA ARG A 146 9.72 -52.14 -9.75
C ARG A 146 8.42 -52.55 -9.05
N ARG A 147 8.20 -53.84 -8.83
CA ARG A 147 7.01 -54.33 -8.10
C ARG A 147 6.93 -53.74 -6.69
N ARG A 148 8.03 -53.77 -5.94
CA ARG A 148 8.09 -53.19 -4.59
C ARG A 148 7.76 -51.69 -4.59
N MET A 149 8.26 -50.93 -5.56
CA MET A 149 7.92 -49.51 -5.67
C MET A 149 6.45 -49.30 -6.01
N MET A 150 5.93 -50.07 -6.98
CA MET A 150 4.52 -50.02 -7.36
C MET A 150 3.58 -50.36 -6.19
N GLU A 151 3.94 -51.30 -5.33
CA GLU A 151 3.18 -51.62 -4.10
C GLU A 151 3.10 -50.44 -3.11
N ASN A 152 4.08 -49.54 -3.13
CA ASN A 152 4.08 -48.33 -2.30
C ASN A 152 3.34 -47.14 -2.94
N ILE A 153 2.89 -47.27 -4.19
CA ILE A 153 2.08 -46.25 -4.86
C ILE A 153 0.62 -46.42 -4.43
N THR A 154 0.24 -45.73 -3.37
CA THR A 154 -1.10 -45.80 -2.76
C THR A 154 -1.87 -44.50 -2.92
N SER A 155 -3.19 -44.53 -2.71
CA SER A 155 -4.06 -43.36 -2.88
C SER A 155 -3.75 -42.18 -1.98
N ASP A 156 -2.98 -42.37 -0.91
CA ASP A 156 -2.58 -41.30 0.01
C ASP A 156 -1.54 -40.35 -0.62
N LEU A 157 -0.91 -40.75 -1.74
CA LEU A 157 0.08 -39.92 -2.44
C LEU A 157 -0.54 -38.77 -3.25
N TRP A 158 -1.86 -38.77 -3.45
CA TRP A 158 -2.57 -37.71 -4.16
C TRP A 158 -3.85 -37.30 -3.46
N THR A 159 -4.26 -36.07 -3.72
CA THR A 159 -5.45 -35.50 -3.10
C THR A 159 -6.73 -35.99 -3.78
N ASN A 160 -7.76 -36.28 -2.97
CA ASN A 160 -9.13 -36.44 -3.44
C ASN A 160 -9.84 -35.07 -3.38
N ALA A 161 -10.41 -34.61 -4.50
CA ALA A 161 -11.03 -33.29 -4.60
C ALA A 161 -12.21 -33.09 -3.63
N GLN A 162 -13.02 -34.12 -3.39
CA GLN A 162 -14.14 -34.05 -2.46
C GLN A 162 -13.64 -33.88 -1.02
N ARG A 163 -12.71 -34.74 -0.60
CA ARG A 163 -12.10 -34.66 0.74
C ARG A 163 -11.43 -33.31 0.99
N TYR A 164 -10.66 -32.82 0.01
CA TYR A 164 -10.02 -31.50 0.09
C TYR A 164 -11.05 -30.37 0.21
N GLY A 165 -12.14 -30.43 -0.56
CA GLY A 165 -13.23 -29.45 -0.46
C GLY A 165 -13.89 -29.44 0.92
N GLU A 166 -14.13 -30.62 1.50
CA GLU A 166 -14.69 -30.75 2.85
C GLU A 166 -13.74 -30.21 3.93
N GLU A 167 -12.44 -30.50 3.83
CA GLU A 167 -11.41 -29.99 4.74
C GLU A 167 -11.26 -28.47 4.63
N LEU A 168 -11.23 -27.95 3.39
CA LEU A 168 -11.18 -26.51 3.14
C LEU A 168 -12.40 -25.80 3.71
N LYS A 169 -13.62 -26.33 3.49
CA LYS A 169 -14.85 -25.77 4.06
C LYS A 169 -14.79 -25.64 5.58
N ARG A 170 -14.29 -26.66 6.28
CA ARG A 170 -14.11 -26.62 7.75
C ARG A 170 -13.13 -25.52 8.17
N VAL A 171 -12.05 -25.32 7.43
CA VAL A 171 -11.11 -24.22 7.69
C VAL A 171 -11.83 -22.88 7.54
N TYR A 172 -12.53 -22.65 6.43
CA TYR A 172 -13.30 -21.42 6.20
C TYR A 172 -14.30 -21.16 7.33
N GLU A 173 -15.08 -22.17 7.73
CA GLU A 173 -16.03 -22.07 8.83
C GLU A 173 -15.36 -21.72 10.16
N SER A 174 -14.12 -22.16 10.38
CA SER A 174 -13.37 -21.87 11.62
C SER A 174 -12.73 -20.48 11.66
N VAL A 175 -12.27 -19.94 10.51
CA VAL A 175 -11.53 -18.67 10.46
C VAL A 175 -12.41 -17.48 10.12
N ALA A 176 -13.53 -17.71 9.44
CA ALA A 176 -14.51 -16.69 9.08
C ALA A 176 -15.90 -17.13 9.56
N PRO A 177 -16.14 -17.22 10.88
CA PRO A 177 -17.45 -17.54 11.40
C PRO A 177 -18.45 -16.50 10.88
N VAL A 178 -19.63 -16.96 10.44
CA VAL A 178 -20.74 -16.07 10.08
C VAL A 178 -21.04 -15.22 11.31
N ARG A 179 -20.69 -13.93 11.24
CA ARG A 179 -20.95 -12.96 12.29
C ARG A 179 -22.14 -12.13 11.81
N GLU A 180 -23.33 -12.39 12.37
CA GLU A 180 -24.45 -11.46 12.20
C GLU A 180 -24.01 -10.10 12.73
N LEU A 181 -23.98 -9.09 11.86
CA LEU A 181 -23.56 -7.74 12.22
C LEU A 181 -24.65 -6.97 13.01
N GLY A 182 -25.46 -7.65 13.83
CA GLY A 182 -26.52 -7.04 14.61
C GLY A 182 -27.70 -6.50 13.77
N ILE A 183 -28.76 -6.08 14.44
CA ILE A 183 -30.06 -5.67 13.87
C ILE A 183 -30.15 -4.15 13.65
N ALA A 184 -29.03 -3.43 13.73
CA ALA A 184 -29.07 -1.97 13.66
C ALA A 184 -29.06 -1.52 12.19
N GLU A 185 -29.96 -0.61 11.83
CA GLU A 185 -30.00 0.12 10.54
C GLU A 185 -28.78 1.06 10.40
N LEU A 186 -27.57 0.59 10.70
CA LEU A 186 -26.35 1.37 10.61
C LEU A 186 -25.93 1.46 9.15
N ALA A 187 -25.70 2.70 8.69
CA ALA A 187 -25.28 2.94 7.31
C ALA A 187 -23.89 2.34 7.01
N ILE A 188 -22.96 2.32 7.99
CA ILE A 188 -21.55 1.90 7.81
C ILE A 188 -20.96 1.34 9.13
N ASP A 189 -20.17 0.26 9.07
CA ASP A 189 -19.25 -0.19 10.14
C ASP A 189 -17.85 0.37 9.86
N SER A 190 -17.44 1.41 10.60
CA SER A 190 -16.14 2.04 10.35
C SER A 190 -15.00 1.06 10.63
N GLY A 191 -15.18 0.06 11.50
CA GLY A 191 -14.18 -0.97 11.76
C GLY A 191 -13.78 -1.79 10.53
N GLN A 192 -14.63 -1.82 9.51
CA GLN A 192 -14.46 -2.62 8.29
C GLN A 192 -13.86 -1.87 7.10
N VAL A 193 -13.39 -0.62 7.26
CA VAL A 193 -12.76 0.15 6.16
C VAL A 193 -11.54 -0.58 5.56
N HIS A 194 -10.87 -1.46 6.32
CA HIS A 194 -9.81 -2.35 5.84
C HIS A 194 -10.28 -3.42 4.82
N LEU A 195 -11.58 -3.57 4.58
CA LEU A 195 -12.14 -4.43 3.53
C LEU A 195 -12.34 -3.67 2.21
N ILE A 196 -12.19 -2.34 2.22
CA ILE A 196 -12.30 -1.50 1.02
C ILE A 196 -10.88 -1.24 0.50
N PRO A 197 -10.56 -1.62 -0.74
CA PRO A 197 -9.24 -1.35 -1.31
C PRO A 197 -8.99 0.16 -1.41
N HIS A 198 -7.96 0.65 -0.72
CA HIS A 198 -7.56 2.06 -0.77
C HIS A 198 -6.56 2.31 -1.90
N ALA A 199 -6.68 3.45 -2.59
CA ALA A 199 -5.84 3.80 -3.74
C ALA A 199 -4.35 3.95 -3.38
N SER A 200 -4.01 4.19 -2.10
CA SER A 200 -2.63 4.26 -1.61
C SER A 200 -1.97 2.89 -1.47
N TRP A 201 -2.71 1.78 -1.32
CA TRP A 201 -2.13 0.44 -1.06
C TRP A 201 -1.19 -0.06 -2.14
N ARG A 202 -1.44 0.30 -3.41
CA ARG A 202 -0.52 -0.03 -4.53
C ARG A 202 0.87 0.58 -4.38
N HIS A 203 0.98 1.65 -3.59
CA HIS A 203 2.22 2.36 -3.32
C HIS A 203 2.87 1.92 -1.99
N GLN A 204 2.18 1.07 -1.21
CA GLN A 204 2.64 0.49 0.06
C GLN A 204 3.38 -0.83 -0.13
N ALA A 205 3.73 -1.20 -1.37
CA ALA A 205 4.58 -2.35 -1.58
C ALA A 205 5.86 -2.12 -0.74
N PRO A 206 6.22 -3.07 0.16
CA PRO A 206 7.43 -2.92 0.93
C PRO A 206 8.61 -2.66 -0.02
N PRO A 207 9.70 -2.06 0.47
CA PRO A 207 10.95 -2.06 -0.27
C PRO A 207 11.22 -3.48 -0.80
N ARG A 208 11.92 -3.61 -1.93
CA ARG A 208 12.06 -4.86 -2.70
C ARG A 208 12.49 -6.11 -1.89
N HIS A 209 12.82 -5.96 -0.62
CA HIS A 209 13.23 -6.98 0.32
C HIS A 209 12.32 -7.04 1.57
N ILE A 210 11.82 -8.23 1.90
CA ILE A 210 10.85 -8.51 3.00
C ILE A 210 11.33 -8.16 4.41
N PHE A 211 12.63 -7.87 4.57
CA PHE A 211 13.25 -7.52 5.86
C PHE A 211 13.47 -6.02 6.04
N ASP A 212 13.16 -5.22 5.02
CA ASP A 212 13.31 -3.78 5.13
C ASP A 212 12.19 -3.24 6.03
N PRO A 213 12.52 -2.39 7.02
CA PRO A 213 11.51 -1.82 7.90
C PRO A 213 10.50 -1.03 7.07
N PRO A 214 9.19 -1.08 7.41
CA PRO A 214 8.18 -0.27 6.73
C PRO A 214 8.58 1.19 6.77
N THR A 215 8.65 1.84 5.61
CA THR A 215 8.88 3.27 5.51
C THR A 215 7.63 4.02 5.93
N ILE A 216 7.47 4.24 7.24
CA ILE A 216 6.37 5.03 7.84
C ILE A 216 4.99 4.39 7.54
N ARG A 217 3.96 4.81 8.29
CA ARG A 217 2.58 4.37 8.05
C ARG A 217 2.02 5.08 6.83
N ASP A 218 1.57 4.30 5.85
CA ASP A 218 1.01 4.81 4.59
C ASP A 218 -0.52 4.70 4.50
N LEU A 219 -1.17 4.27 5.59
CA LEU A 219 -2.64 4.18 5.67
C LEU A 219 -3.19 5.41 6.40
N SER A 220 -3.57 6.42 5.63
CA SER A 220 -4.44 7.51 6.08
C SER A 220 -5.88 7.20 5.68
N ILE A 221 -6.82 7.51 6.57
CA ILE A 221 -8.22 7.65 6.20
C ILE A 221 -8.39 9.14 5.95
N GLU A 222 -8.70 9.52 4.72
CA GLU A 222 -8.80 10.92 4.34
C GLU A 222 -10.18 11.47 4.71
N LEU A 223 -10.27 12.78 4.92
CA LEU A 223 -11.55 13.46 5.01
C LEU A 223 -12.29 13.31 3.66
N PRO A 224 -13.53 12.79 3.62
CA PRO A 224 -14.21 12.48 2.36
C PRO A 224 -14.38 13.67 1.42
N GLU A 225 -14.57 14.87 1.98
CA GLU A 225 -14.62 16.14 1.26
C GLU A 225 -13.43 17.00 1.72
N VAL A 226 -12.37 17.06 0.93
CA VAL A 226 -11.15 17.84 1.25
C VAL A 226 -11.42 19.33 1.02
N PRO A 227 -11.32 20.21 2.04
CA PRO A 227 -11.46 21.64 1.86
C PRO A 227 -10.34 22.22 1.00
N GLU A 228 -10.68 23.18 0.13
CA GLU A 228 -9.73 23.96 -0.64
C GLU A 228 -8.96 24.95 0.25
N ASP A 229 -9.65 25.54 1.24
CA ASP A 229 -9.07 26.42 2.26
C ASP A 229 -9.80 26.27 3.60
N TRP A 230 -9.19 26.80 4.66
CA TRP A 230 -9.74 26.83 6.01
C TRP A 230 -10.03 28.26 6.45
N ILE A 231 -11.27 28.51 6.86
CA ILE A 231 -11.71 29.85 7.29
C ILE A 231 -11.24 30.13 8.71
N ASP A 232 -11.47 29.17 9.61
CA ASP A 232 -11.28 29.34 11.05
C ASP A 232 -10.95 28.01 11.75
N ILE A 233 -10.23 28.12 12.87
CA ILE A 233 -9.90 27.03 13.79
C ILE A 233 -10.36 27.48 15.18
N GLN A 234 -11.34 26.79 15.75
CA GLN A 234 -12.04 27.11 17.00
C GLN A 234 -13.02 28.30 16.98
N GLY A 235 -13.32 28.88 15.80
CA GLY A 235 -14.30 29.96 15.67
C GLY A 235 -15.75 29.52 15.44
N GLY A 236 -16.06 28.23 15.58
CA GLY A 236 -17.41 27.70 15.45
C GLY A 236 -18.18 27.76 16.77
N GLU A 237 -19.45 28.13 16.70
CA GLU A 237 -20.38 27.99 17.82
C GLU A 237 -20.97 26.58 17.79
N CYS A 238 -20.84 25.85 18.90
CA CYS A 238 -21.29 24.47 18.96
C CYS A 238 -21.74 24.04 20.35
N TYR A 239 -22.62 23.05 20.36
CA TYR A 239 -23.04 22.35 21.57
C TYR A 239 -23.39 20.92 21.21
N VAL A 240 -23.07 20.00 22.12
CA VAL A 240 -23.39 18.58 21.98
C VAL A 240 -24.55 18.29 22.92
N ASP A 241 -25.66 17.84 22.33
CA ASP A 241 -26.89 17.52 23.05
C ASP A 241 -26.72 16.20 23.83
N ASP A 242 -26.15 15.19 23.17
CA ASP A 242 -25.87 13.88 23.76
C ASP A 242 -24.72 13.14 23.05
N VAL A 243 -24.10 12.21 23.79
CA VAL A 243 -23.09 11.28 23.28
C VAL A 243 -23.58 9.88 23.60
N CYS A 244 -23.70 9.01 22.61
CA CYS A 244 -24.17 7.63 22.80
C CYS A 244 -25.54 7.56 23.48
N ASN A 245 -26.45 8.51 23.17
CA ASN A 245 -27.75 8.71 23.83
C ASN A 245 -27.67 9.03 25.33
N PHE A 246 -26.48 9.37 25.83
CA PHE A 246 -26.23 9.83 27.19
C PHE A 246 -26.22 11.36 27.22
N ILE A 247 -27.17 11.94 27.94
CA ILE A 247 -27.31 13.40 28.07
C ILE A 247 -26.21 13.92 29.00
N LEU A 248 -25.48 14.93 28.54
CA LEU A 248 -24.30 15.46 29.21
C LEU A 248 -24.67 16.45 30.34
N ALA A 249 -25.13 15.97 31.49
CA ALA A 249 -25.32 16.79 32.70
C ALA A 249 -24.00 16.99 33.46
N GLU A 250 -23.82 18.07 34.22
CA GLU A 250 -22.59 18.29 35.00
C GLU A 250 -22.36 17.17 36.03
N GLY A 251 -21.15 16.57 36.01
CA GLY A 251 -20.73 15.58 37.00
C GLY A 251 -21.22 14.14 36.78
N THR A 252 -21.92 13.82 35.69
CA THR A 252 -22.48 12.48 35.43
C THR A 252 -21.58 11.60 34.54
N ASP A 253 -20.38 12.05 34.18
CA ASP A 253 -19.52 11.37 33.19
C ASP A 253 -19.12 9.94 33.63
N ASP A 254 -18.86 9.76 34.93
CA ASP A 254 -18.51 8.46 35.53
C ASP A 254 -19.70 7.47 35.56
N GLU A 255 -20.92 7.93 35.29
CA GLU A 255 -22.14 7.11 35.24
C GLU A 255 -22.45 6.57 33.83
N PHE A 256 -21.56 6.82 32.85
CA PHE A 256 -21.75 6.38 31.49
C PHE A 256 -21.83 4.83 31.40
N PRO A 257 -22.96 4.25 30.96
CA PRO A 257 -23.17 2.79 31.00
C PRO A 257 -22.43 2.02 29.90
N GLY A 258 -21.76 2.72 28.99
CA GLY A 258 -21.21 2.15 27.77
C GLY A 258 -22.23 2.05 26.63
N ALA A 259 -21.74 1.99 25.39
CA ALA A 259 -22.58 1.87 24.20
C ALA A 259 -21.93 1.00 23.11
N GLN A 260 -22.75 0.23 22.39
CA GLN A 260 -22.30 -0.66 21.31
C GLN A 260 -22.02 0.07 19.99
N SER A 261 -22.55 1.28 19.85
CA SER A 261 -22.30 2.21 18.75
C SER A 261 -21.86 3.56 19.32
N PHE A 262 -21.05 4.28 18.56
CA PHE A 262 -20.79 5.70 18.83
C PHE A 262 -21.90 6.51 18.18
N HIS A 263 -22.64 7.25 18.99
CA HIS A 263 -23.63 8.24 18.54
C HIS A 263 -23.21 9.63 19.01
N LEU A 264 -23.41 10.65 18.17
CA LEU A 264 -23.22 12.04 18.57
C LEU A 264 -24.30 12.90 17.94
N ARG A 265 -24.94 13.74 18.75
CA ARG A 265 -25.92 14.71 18.30
C ARG A 265 -25.67 16.07 18.90
N GLY A 266 -25.88 17.13 18.12
CA GLY A 266 -25.68 18.48 18.58
C GLY A 266 -26.05 19.51 17.53
N TRP A 267 -25.53 20.72 17.70
CA TRP A 267 -25.60 21.76 16.69
C TRP A 267 -24.26 22.47 16.53
N TYR A 268 -24.01 22.96 15.32
CA TYR A 268 -22.78 23.64 14.93
C TYR A 268 -23.08 24.67 13.85
N PHE A 269 -22.56 25.88 14.01
CA PHE A 269 -22.49 26.88 12.94
C PHE A 269 -21.28 27.80 13.14
N VAL A 270 -20.92 28.53 12.09
CA VAL A 270 -19.84 29.51 12.13
C VAL A 270 -20.44 30.90 11.92
N PRO A 271 -20.24 31.86 12.84
CA PRO A 271 -20.73 33.21 12.66
C PRO A 271 -20.29 33.81 11.31
N GLY A 272 -21.25 34.36 10.56
CA GLY A 272 -21.00 34.95 9.24
C GLY A 272 -21.03 33.98 8.06
N VAL A 273 -21.10 32.66 8.28
CA VAL A 273 -21.21 31.65 7.21
C VAL A 273 -22.67 31.22 7.03
N ARG A 274 -23.29 31.59 5.90
CA ARG A 274 -24.74 31.43 5.66
C ARG A 274 -25.19 30.05 5.15
N GLY A 275 -24.33 29.04 5.19
CA GLY A 275 -24.64 27.67 4.74
C GLY A 275 -24.40 26.63 5.82
N SER A 276 -25.22 25.57 5.86
CA SER A 276 -25.00 24.46 6.80
C SER A 276 -23.80 23.61 6.40
N GLY A 277 -23.60 23.36 5.10
CA GLY A 277 -22.51 22.51 4.61
C GLY A 277 -22.59 21.05 5.05
N THR A 278 -21.53 20.30 4.74
CA THR A 278 -21.35 18.91 5.14
C THR A 278 -20.63 18.85 6.48
N MET A 279 -21.20 18.10 7.42
CA MET A 279 -20.66 17.98 8.77
C MET A 279 -19.98 16.64 8.96
N TYR A 280 -18.80 16.66 9.54
CA TYR A 280 -18.07 15.47 9.93
C TYR A 280 -17.70 15.53 11.41
N VAL A 281 -17.92 14.42 12.10
CA VAL A 281 -17.31 14.17 13.40
C VAL A 281 -15.98 13.48 13.17
N THR A 282 -14.94 13.96 13.84
CA THR A 282 -13.59 13.40 13.75
C THR A 282 -13.18 12.81 15.08
N LEU A 283 -12.76 11.54 15.10
CA LEU A 283 -12.19 10.91 16.29
C LEU A 283 -10.68 10.96 16.18
N ILE A 284 -10.05 11.79 17.02
CA ILE A 284 -8.62 12.07 16.97
C ILE A 284 -7.95 11.37 18.15
N GLY A 285 -7.23 10.28 17.87
CA GLY A 285 -6.56 9.46 18.89
C GLY A 285 -5.11 9.86 19.15
N ALA A 286 -4.31 8.90 19.60
CA ALA A 286 -2.85 9.04 19.67
C ALA A 286 -2.21 9.17 18.27
N PRO A 287 -0.98 9.74 18.13
CA PRO A 287 -0.32 9.94 16.83
C PRO A 287 -0.10 8.67 16.02
N ASP A 288 -0.02 7.52 16.69
CA ASP A 288 0.11 6.19 16.10
C ASP A 288 -1.26 5.57 15.79
N ARG A 289 -2.27 6.36 15.43
CA ARG A 289 -3.61 5.86 15.08
C ARG A 289 -4.18 6.73 13.98
N PRO A 290 -4.99 6.22 13.06
CA PRO A 290 -5.66 7.09 12.08
C PRO A 290 -6.72 7.97 12.77
N VAL A 291 -7.00 9.13 12.18
CA VAL A 291 -8.22 9.90 12.47
C VAL A 291 -9.41 9.19 11.82
N ILE A 292 -10.52 9.08 12.54
CA ILE A 292 -11.76 8.51 12.01
C ILE A 292 -12.68 9.65 11.63
N PHE A 293 -13.12 9.69 10.37
CA PHE A 293 -14.07 10.68 9.86
C PHE A 293 -15.46 10.05 9.74
N ILE A 294 -16.45 10.69 10.33
CA ILE A 294 -17.84 10.21 10.37
C ILE A 294 -18.72 11.32 9.81
N GLU A 295 -19.27 11.10 8.61
CA GLU A 295 -20.25 12.03 8.03
C GLU A 295 -21.54 12.05 8.87
N CYS A 296 -22.07 13.24 9.10
CA CYS A 296 -23.26 13.46 9.91
C CYS A 296 -24.44 13.90 9.05
N THR A 297 -25.64 13.51 9.47
CA THR A 297 -26.88 14.02 8.89
C THR A 297 -27.22 15.37 9.49
N ARG A 298 -27.44 16.39 8.65
CA ARG A 298 -27.86 17.73 9.07
C ARG A 298 -29.33 17.76 9.51
N GLU A 299 -29.61 18.33 10.68
CA GLU A 299 -30.95 18.47 11.26
C GLU A 299 -31.44 19.93 11.29
N LEU A 300 -32.75 20.14 11.17
CA LEU A 300 -33.39 21.44 11.35
C LEU A 300 -33.43 21.83 12.84
N ARG A 301 -32.99 23.05 13.16
CA ARG A 301 -32.94 23.57 14.54
C ARG A 301 -33.48 25.02 14.60
N GLY A 302 -34.80 25.14 14.70
CA GLY A 302 -35.49 26.44 14.75
C GLY A 302 -35.28 27.20 16.07
N ASP A 303 -35.02 26.46 17.14
CA ASP A 303 -34.59 26.97 18.45
C ASP A 303 -33.28 27.76 18.34
N ILE A 304 -32.30 27.22 17.60
CA ILE A 304 -30.99 27.85 17.44
C ILE A 304 -31.07 29.12 16.59
N VAL A 305 -31.89 29.13 15.53
CA VAL A 305 -32.12 30.35 14.72
C VAL A 305 -32.74 31.48 15.56
N SER A 306 -33.53 31.13 16.58
CA SER A 306 -34.15 32.12 17.47
C SER A 306 -33.14 32.75 18.42
N LEU A 307 -32.13 31.99 18.86
CA LEU A 307 -31.03 32.45 19.72
C LEU A 307 -29.93 33.18 18.93
N PHE A 308 -29.64 32.68 17.73
CA PHE A 308 -28.59 33.18 16.83
C PHE A 308 -29.21 33.46 15.46
N PRO A 309 -29.62 34.71 15.17
CA PRO A 309 -30.30 35.05 13.91
C PRO A 309 -29.49 34.75 12.64
N ASP A 310 -28.16 34.71 12.75
CA ASP A 310 -27.24 34.39 11.65
C ASP A 310 -27.00 32.89 11.46
N ALA A 311 -27.53 32.03 12.35
CA ALA A 311 -27.34 30.59 12.25
C ALA A 311 -28.14 29.99 11.06
N PRO A 312 -27.56 29.03 10.32
CA PRO A 312 -28.29 28.28 9.30
C PRO A 312 -29.48 27.52 9.90
N ARG A 313 -30.59 27.42 9.15
CA ARG A 313 -31.77 26.64 9.59
C ARG A 313 -31.48 25.18 9.91
N ARG A 314 -30.48 24.60 9.24
CA ARG A 314 -29.98 23.24 9.45
C ARG A 314 -28.65 23.23 10.21
N SER A 315 -28.60 23.89 11.36
CA SER A 315 -27.40 23.91 12.22
C SER A 315 -27.22 22.63 13.03
N GLY A 316 -28.27 21.82 13.20
CA GLY A 316 -28.19 20.54 13.89
C GLY A 316 -27.40 19.49 13.10
N PHE A 317 -26.84 18.52 13.81
CA PHE A 317 -26.21 17.34 13.23
C PHE A 317 -26.43 16.11 14.11
N ASN A 318 -26.48 14.93 13.48
CA ASN A 318 -26.45 13.64 14.14
C ASN A 318 -25.54 12.66 13.39
N CYS A 319 -24.92 11.71 14.08
CA CYS A 319 -24.29 10.54 13.46
C CYS A 319 -24.36 9.33 14.38
N GLU A 320 -24.35 8.13 13.78
CA GLU A 320 -24.24 6.87 14.49
C GLU A 320 -23.38 5.87 13.70
N VAL A 321 -22.39 5.27 14.34
CA VAL A 321 -21.45 4.33 13.71
C VAL A 321 -21.02 3.23 14.68
N ALA A 322 -20.74 2.04 14.15
CA ALA A 322 -20.11 0.97 14.91
C ALA A 322 -18.57 1.02 14.80
N LEU A 323 -17.87 0.98 15.93
CA LEU A 323 -16.40 1.07 16.01
C LEU A 323 -15.75 -0.31 16.22
N ARG A 324 -16.10 -1.32 15.41
CA ARG A 324 -15.82 -2.75 15.70
C ARG A 324 -14.39 -3.22 15.35
N GLY A 325 -13.60 -2.40 14.68
CA GLY A 325 -12.24 -2.75 14.24
C GLY A 325 -11.21 -2.56 15.36
N LYS A 326 -10.22 -3.44 15.45
CA LYS A 326 -9.12 -3.32 16.44
C LYS A 326 -8.37 -1.99 16.34
N TRP A 327 -8.30 -1.41 15.13
CA TRP A 327 -7.67 -0.12 14.88
C TRP A 327 -8.52 1.08 15.36
N CYS A 328 -9.80 0.85 15.67
CA CYS A 328 -10.71 1.83 16.31
C CYS A 328 -10.66 1.76 17.85
N GLU A 329 -9.92 0.83 18.46
CA GLU A 329 -9.88 0.67 19.92
C GLU A 329 -8.90 1.62 20.57
N GLY A 330 -9.33 2.45 21.51
CA GLY A 330 -8.56 3.20 22.52
C GLY A 330 -9.13 4.61 22.71
N SER A 331 -8.31 5.56 23.12
CA SER A 331 -8.79 6.90 23.51
C SER A 331 -8.83 7.87 22.32
N TYR A 332 -9.95 8.57 22.19
CA TYR A 332 -10.16 9.57 21.14
C TYR A 332 -10.74 10.85 21.73
N ARG A 333 -10.30 11.98 21.18
CA ARG A 333 -10.99 13.26 21.37
C ARG A 333 -11.88 13.55 20.17
N VAL A 334 -13.06 14.07 20.42
CA VAL A 334 -14.06 14.37 19.40
C VAL A 334 -13.82 15.76 18.82
N GLY A 335 -13.53 15.83 17.54
CA GLY A 335 -13.49 17.05 16.74
C GLY A 335 -14.68 17.12 15.80
N LEU A 336 -14.92 18.33 15.30
CA LEU A 336 -15.98 18.68 14.39
C LEU A 336 -15.35 19.40 13.19
N VAL A 337 -15.63 18.92 11.99
CA VAL A 337 -15.23 19.56 10.74
C VAL A 337 -16.50 19.90 9.97
N ASN A 338 -16.64 21.15 9.58
CA ASN A 338 -17.72 21.57 8.69
C ASN A 338 -17.14 22.12 7.39
N VAL A 339 -17.62 21.62 6.26
CA VAL A 339 -17.20 22.05 4.93
C VAL A 339 -18.37 22.73 4.23
N VAL A 340 -18.20 24.01 3.87
CA VAL A 340 -19.21 24.82 3.19
C VAL A 340 -18.59 25.36 1.91
N ASN A 341 -19.06 24.92 0.74
CA ASN A 341 -18.57 25.37 -0.57
C ASN A 341 -17.03 25.28 -0.70
N GLY A 342 -16.45 24.14 -0.29
CA GLY A 342 -14.99 23.93 -0.32
C GLY A 342 -14.22 24.63 0.80
N GLN A 343 -14.88 25.35 1.72
CA GLN A 343 -14.24 26.03 2.84
C GLN A 343 -14.45 25.26 4.14
N GLY A 344 -13.37 24.87 4.79
CA GLY A 344 -13.36 24.09 6.03
C GLY A 344 -13.35 24.95 7.28
N THR A 345 -13.98 24.46 8.34
CA THR A 345 -13.81 24.96 9.71
C THR A 345 -13.63 23.79 10.66
N PHE A 346 -12.81 23.96 11.68
CA PHE A 346 -12.49 22.92 12.65
C PHE A 346 -12.75 23.36 14.07
N GLN A 347 -13.44 22.53 14.84
CA GLN A 347 -13.71 22.72 16.26
C GLN A 347 -13.42 21.41 17.01
N LEU A 348 -12.41 21.43 17.86
CA LEU A 348 -12.14 20.38 18.84
C LEU A 348 -13.03 20.59 20.06
N THR A 349 -13.85 19.58 20.39
CA THR A 349 -14.78 19.64 21.53
C THR A 349 -14.06 19.30 22.84
N THR A 350 -14.80 19.38 23.95
CA THR A 350 -14.35 18.92 25.26
C THR A 350 -14.48 17.40 25.44
N ILE A 351 -15.13 16.70 24.51
CA ILE A 351 -15.53 15.31 24.68
C ILE A 351 -14.38 14.37 24.30
N GLU A 352 -14.15 13.41 25.18
CA GLU A 352 -13.27 12.27 24.98
C GLU A 352 -14.03 10.97 25.20
N ILE A 353 -13.68 9.97 24.40
CA ILE A 353 -14.24 8.63 24.49
C ILE A 353 -13.13 7.60 24.55
N ASP A 354 -13.37 6.50 25.25
CA ASP A 354 -12.54 5.29 25.18
C ASP A 354 -13.32 4.17 24.51
N VAL A 355 -12.69 3.53 23.52
CA VAL A 355 -13.28 2.44 22.74
C VAL A 355 -12.53 1.16 23.05
N THR A 356 -13.21 0.08 23.42
CA THR A 356 -12.60 -1.23 23.71
C THR A 356 -13.56 -2.34 23.32
N GLY A 357 -13.06 -3.39 22.65
CA GLY A 357 -13.89 -4.53 22.25
C GLY A 357 -15.00 -4.15 21.25
N GLY A 358 -14.83 -3.06 20.52
CA GLY A 358 -15.82 -2.53 19.58
C GLY A 358 -16.95 -1.69 20.18
N ALA A 359 -16.89 -1.37 21.48
CA ALA A 359 -17.87 -0.57 22.20
C ALA A 359 -17.21 0.69 22.79
N VAL A 360 -17.98 1.76 22.92
CA VAL A 360 -17.60 2.95 23.71
C VAL A 360 -17.80 2.60 25.17
N VAL A 361 -16.74 2.59 25.97
CA VAL A 361 -16.75 2.10 27.36
C VAL A 361 -16.62 3.21 28.39
N ALA A 362 -16.06 4.36 28.01
CA ALA A 362 -15.93 5.51 28.89
C ALA A 362 -16.11 6.82 28.11
N LEU A 363 -16.55 7.84 28.83
CA LEU A 363 -16.77 9.20 28.38
C LEU A 363 -16.09 10.14 29.38
N ARG A 364 -15.36 11.14 28.90
CA ARG A 364 -14.76 12.19 29.75
C ARG A 364 -14.96 13.55 29.10
N ARG A 365 -15.02 14.61 29.91
CA ARG A 365 -15.00 16.00 29.42
C ARG A 365 -13.79 16.76 29.95
N SER A 366 -12.95 17.26 29.05
CA SER A 366 -11.83 18.14 29.41
C SER A 366 -11.64 19.25 28.37
N PRO A 367 -11.52 20.53 28.78
CA PRO A 367 -11.23 21.62 27.85
C PRO A 367 -9.88 21.41 27.14
N PRO A 368 -9.82 21.54 25.81
CA PRO A 368 -8.58 21.36 25.08
C PRO A 368 -7.63 22.56 25.26
N SER A 369 -6.32 22.30 25.36
CA SER A 369 -5.30 23.35 25.28
C SER A 369 -5.10 23.81 23.84
N ASN A 370 -4.57 25.03 23.63
CA ASN A 370 -4.22 25.53 22.30
C ASN A 370 -3.27 24.58 21.54
N GLN A 371 -2.32 23.96 22.25
CA GLN A 371 -1.42 22.97 21.67
C GLN A 371 -2.20 21.73 21.18
N THR A 372 -3.12 21.22 21.99
CA THR A 372 -3.93 20.05 21.61
C THR A 372 -4.85 20.35 20.42
N ILE A 373 -5.42 21.57 20.36
CA ILE A 373 -6.22 22.02 19.22
C ILE A 373 -5.37 22.01 17.95
N MET A 374 -4.19 22.64 17.99
CA MET A 374 -3.31 22.72 16.82
C MET A 374 -2.77 21.37 16.39
N THR A 375 -2.41 20.50 17.32
CA THR A 375 -2.03 19.13 17.00
C THR A 375 -3.19 18.36 16.38
N GLY A 376 -4.38 18.41 16.95
CA GLY A 376 -5.57 17.74 16.41
C GLY A 376 -5.95 18.24 15.01
N PHE A 377 -5.93 19.56 14.82
CA PHE A 377 -6.17 20.18 13.52
C PHE A 377 -5.12 19.77 12.48
N SER A 378 -3.83 19.83 12.84
CA SER A 378 -2.73 19.39 11.97
C SER A 378 -2.90 17.94 11.51
N ARG A 379 -3.41 17.07 12.38
CA ARG A 379 -3.71 15.68 12.02
C ARG A 379 -4.86 15.57 11.02
N VAL A 380 -5.93 16.33 11.21
CA VAL A 380 -7.09 16.36 10.29
C VAL A 380 -6.67 16.78 8.87
N ILE A 381 -5.77 17.75 8.73
CA ILE A 381 -5.40 18.30 7.42
C ILE A 381 -4.27 17.55 6.71
N HIS A 382 -3.48 16.74 7.42
CA HIS A 382 -2.29 16.08 6.85
C HIS A 382 -2.43 14.56 6.74
N GLU A 383 -3.56 13.98 7.14
CA GLU A 383 -3.90 12.59 6.83
C GLU A 383 -4.53 12.47 5.43
N ASP A 384 -3.83 13.00 4.41
CA ASP A 384 -4.27 13.13 3.00
C ASP A 384 -3.45 12.24 2.04
N GLY A 385 -2.80 11.19 2.57
CA GLY A 385 -2.03 10.23 1.79
C GLY A 385 -0.70 10.75 1.22
N ILE A 386 -0.35 12.02 1.45
CA ILE A 386 0.90 12.62 0.96
C ILE A 386 2.04 12.34 1.93
N LEU A 387 3.08 11.67 1.42
CA LEU A 387 4.34 11.46 2.12
C LEU A 387 5.11 12.78 2.25
N ARG A 388 5.18 13.32 3.47
CA ARG A 388 5.89 14.56 3.79
C ARG A 388 7.30 14.29 4.29
N GLU A 389 8.17 15.30 4.20
CA GLU A 389 9.56 15.30 4.68
C GLU A 389 10.55 14.35 3.97
N VAL A 390 10.08 13.38 3.20
CA VAL A 390 10.91 12.41 2.46
C VAL A 390 11.10 12.81 1.00
N LYS A 391 12.12 12.23 0.34
CA LYS A 391 12.35 12.46 -1.09
C LYS A 391 11.24 11.83 -1.93
N LEU A 392 10.65 12.63 -2.82
CA LEU A 392 9.67 12.22 -3.81
C LEU A 392 10.25 12.39 -5.21
N ALA A 393 9.94 11.45 -6.10
CA ALA A 393 10.37 11.51 -7.50
C ALA A 393 9.49 12.43 -8.36
N ARG A 394 8.22 12.60 -7.97
CA ARG A 394 7.19 13.38 -8.66
C ARG A 394 6.10 13.85 -7.70
N ILE A 395 5.30 14.81 -8.14
CA ILE A 395 4.03 15.19 -7.50
C ILE A 395 2.98 14.15 -7.90
N ALA A 396 2.19 13.65 -6.95
CA ALA A 396 1.25 12.54 -7.21
C ALA A 396 0.05 12.95 -8.07
N GLN A 397 -0.31 14.24 -8.06
CA GLN A 397 -1.46 14.78 -8.78
C GLN A 397 -1.19 14.85 -10.29
N SER A 398 -2.12 14.31 -11.09
CA SER A 398 -2.08 14.35 -12.55
C SER A 398 -2.82 15.56 -13.13
N GLY A 399 -2.50 15.94 -14.36
CA GLY A 399 -3.25 16.99 -15.08
C GLY A 399 -2.93 18.41 -14.63
N LEU A 400 -1.84 18.59 -13.88
CA LEU A 400 -1.36 19.89 -13.48
C LEU A 400 -1.10 20.75 -14.73
N ARG A 401 -1.35 22.05 -14.62
CA ARG A 401 -1.11 23.07 -15.63
C ARG A 401 -0.31 24.19 -15.01
N ARG A 402 0.70 24.64 -15.74
CA ARG A 402 1.42 25.85 -15.36
C ARG A 402 0.64 27.06 -15.82
N GLU A 403 0.53 28.05 -14.94
CA GLU A 403 0.06 29.38 -15.31
C GLU A 403 1.21 30.36 -15.14
N ASP A 404 1.66 30.99 -16.23
CA ASP A 404 2.82 31.90 -16.23
C ASP A 404 2.58 33.16 -15.37
N ARG A 405 1.34 33.43 -14.97
CA ARG A 405 0.94 34.50 -14.07
C ARG A 405 0.89 34.11 -12.59
N ALA A 406 1.04 32.84 -12.24
CA ALA A 406 1.01 32.38 -10.86
C ALA A 406 2.34 32.69 -10.13
N SER A 407 2.52 33.95 -9.72
CA SER A 407 3.64 34.36 -8.87
C SER A 407 3.43 33.84 -7.46
N VAL A 408 4.33 32.99 -6.94
CA VAL A 408 4.28 32.56 -5.54
C VAL A 408 4.88 33.66 -4.67
N GLU A 409 4.10 34.22 -3.75
CA GLU A 409 4.63 35.04 -2.66
C GLU A 409 5.14 34.13 -1.55
N TRP A 410 6.32 34.41 -1.01
CA TRP A 410 6.97 33.54 -0.05
C TRP A 410 7.94 34.27 0.87
N TYR A 411 8.23 33.63 2.00
CA TYR A 411 9.32 33.96 2.90
C TYR A 411 9.75 32.70 3.64
N LEU A 412 11.05 32.54 3.85
CA LEU A 412 11.61 31.46 4.66
C LEU A 412 11.98 32.01 6.04
N ASP A 413 11.32 31.49 7.06
CA ASP A 413 11.67 31.76 8.46
C ASP A 413 12.96 31.00 8.84
N ARG A 414 13.18 29.83 8.24
CA ARG A 414 14.30 28.94 8.53
C ARG A 414 14.62 28.02 7.36
N LEU A 415 15.92 27.82 7.10
CA LEU A 415 16.46 26.80 6.20
C LEU A 415 17.81 26.31 6.75
N GLY A 416 17.84 25.12 7.34
CA GLY A 416 19.02 24.60 8.05
C GLY A 416 19.29 25.32 9.38
N GLN A 417 20.43 25.03 10.00
CA GLN A 417 20.98 25.85 11.09
C GLN A 417 21.64 27.11 10.51
N GLU A 418 21.52 28.27 11.17
CA GLU A 418 22.27 29.47 10.78
C GLU A 418 23.78 29.14 10.75
N PRO A 419 24.53 29.59 9.73
CA PRO A 419 25.96 29.37 9.68
C PRO A 419 26.58 30.08 10.88
N VAL A 420 27.10 29.31 11.84
CA VAL A 420 27.96 29.83 12.88
C VAL A 420 29.11 30.51 12.16
N THR A 421 29.15 31.84 12.23
CA THR A 421 30.25 32.63 11.71
C THR A 421 31.53 32.09 12.35
N THR A 422 32.35 31.41 11.55
CA THR A 422 33.56 30.64 11.92
C THR A 422 33.36 29.22 12.46
N GLY A 423 32.85 28.31 11.63
CA GLY A 423 33.00 26.86 11.86
C GLY A 423 32.26 26.02 10.82
N ALA A 424 32.85 24.90 10.38
CA ALA A 424 32.19 23.97 9.48
C ALA A 424 30.88 23.46 10.11
N CYS A 425 29.77 23.50 9.37
CA CYS A 425 28.53 22.83 9.80
C CYS A 425 28.80 21.36 10.05
N GLU A 426 28.34 20.84 11.18
CA GLU A 426 28.28 19.40 11.37
C GLU A 426 27.34 18.81 10.31
N PRO A 427 27.67 17.64 9.73
CA PRO A 427 26.86 17.01 8.71
C PRO A 427 25.45 16.69 9.25
N GLU A 428 24.45 17.45 8.82
CA GLU A 428 23.05 17.18 9.13
C GLU A 428 22.45 16.23 8.08
N THR A 429 21.77 15.19 8.56
CA THR A 429 21.01 14.27 7.71
C THR A 429 19.65 14.84 7.31
N ASP A 430 19.09 15.71 8.16
CA ASP A 430 17.76 16.29 8.03
C ASP A 430 17.87 17.83 8.07
N ILE A 431 17.36 18.50 7.03
CA ILE A 431 17.44 19.97 6.95
C ILE A 431 16.09 20.56 7.38
N PRO A 432 15.99 21.26 8.53
CA PRO A 432 14.74 21.90 8.92
C PRO A 432 14.42 23.09 8.00
N VAL A 433 13.18 23.13 7.51
CA VAL A 433 12.65 24.21 6.67
C VAL A 433 11.35 24.71 7.25
N GLY A 434 11.16 26.03 7.25
CA GLY A 434 9.91 26.64 7.66
C GLY A 434 9.76 28.03 7.07
N GLY A 435 8.52 28.45 6.89
CA GLY A 435 8.21 29.73 6.28
C GLY A 435 6.73 29.90 6.01
N TRP A 436 6.42 30.80 5.09
CA TRP A 436 5.11 30.92 4.49
C TRP A 436 5.23 31.09 2.98
N ALA A 437 4.26 30.55 2.25
CA ALA A 437 4.18 30.66 0.80
C ALA A 437 2.74 30.47 0.33
N PHE A 438 2.28 31.33 -0.57
CA PHE A 438 0.95 31.23 -1.18
C PHE A 438 0.94 31.83 -2.59
N MET A 439 -0.11 31.54 -3.36
CA MET A 439 -0.34 32.14 -4.67
C MET A 439 -1.41 33.22 -4.54
N PRO A 440 -1.10 34.51 -4.79
CA PRO A 440 -2.10 35.58 -4.75
C PRO A 440 -3.24 35.32 -5.74
N GLY A 441 -4.48 35.47 -5.26
CA GLY A 441 -5.68 35.25 -6.06
C GLY A 441 -6.09 33.78 -6.25
N ALA A 442 -5.36 32.82 -5.68
CA ALA A 442 -5.76 31.41 -5.66
C ALA A 442 -6.92 31.16 -4.69
N THR A 443 -7.69 30.08 -4.91
CA THR A 443 -8.87 29.74 -4.08
C THR A 443 -8.54 29.19 -2.69
N GLY A 444 -7.26 28.85 -2.44
CA GLY A 444 -6.80 28.34 -1.16
C GLY A 444 -5.28 28.17 -1.06
N SER A 445 -4.80 27.58 0.03
CA SER A 445 -3.35 27.39 0.26
C SER A 445 -2.76 26.31 -0.62
N GLY A 446 -3.51 25.23 -0.89
CA GLY A 446 -3.03 24.07 -1.61
C GLY A 446 -1.85 23.35 -0.95
N GLN A 447 -1.19 22.50 -1.72
CA GLN A 447 -0.07 21.66 -1.29
C GLN A 447 1.26 22.35 -1.56
N LEU A 448 2.18 22.30 -0.59
CA LEU A 448 3.49 22.89 -0.73
C LEU A 448 4.59 21.84 -0.78
N TYR A 449 5.53 22.04 -1.69
CA TYR A 449 6.72 21.24 -1.83
C TYR A 449 7.97 22.13 -1.83
N ILE A 450 9.03 21.62 -1.23
CA ILE A 450 10.39 22.11 -1.50
C ILE A 450 10.98 21.24 -2.60
N ALA A 451 11.46 21.86 -3.67
CA ALA A 451 12.13 21.17 -4.75
C ALA A 451 13.63 21.47 -4.73
N CYS A 452 14.44 20.43 -4.84
CA CYS A 452 15.88 20.53 -5.02
C CYS A 452 16.23 20.14 -6.46
N VAL A 453 16.65 21.11 -7.27
CA VAL A 453 16.93 20.93 -8.70
C VAL A 453 18.44 20.98 -8.96
N SER A 454 18.99 19.97 -9.62
CA SER A 454 20.44 19.90 -9.86
C SER A 454 20.90 20.97 -10.86
N ASP A 455 22.03 21.62 -10.55
CA ASP A 455 22.67 22.58 -11.48
C ASP A 455 23.31 21.88 -12.69
N VAL A 456 23.66 20.61 -12.58
CA VAL A 456 24.45 19.87 -13.58
C VAL A 456 23.60 18.85 -14.33
N ASN A 457 22.74 18.13 -13.63
CA ASN A 457 21.96 17.02 -14.18
C ASN A 457 20.48 17.41 -14.34
N GLU A 458 19.69 16.64 -15.11
CA GLU A 458 18.21 16.76 -15.14
C GLU A 458 17.55 16.12 -13.90
N GLU A 459 18.18 16.23 -12.72
CA GLU A 459 17.69 15.68 -11.46
C GLU A 459 16.84 16.69 -10.70
N VAL A 460 15.77 16.19 -10.09
CA VAL A 460 14.86 16.96 -9.25
C VAL A 460 14.39 16.06 -8.11
N PHE A 461 14.49 16.54 -6.89
CA PHE A 461 13.94 15.90 -5.70
C PHE A 461 12.86 16.81 -5.12
N LEU A 462 11.73 16.24 -4.73
CA LEU A 462 10.61 16.97 -4.14
C LEU A 462 10.41 16.51 -2.71
N PHE A 463 10.03 17.42 -1.83
CA PHE A 463 9.71 17.13 -0.44
C PHE A 463 8.40 17.82 -0.10
N ALA A 464 7.33 17.07 0.18
CA ALA A 464 6.06 17.65 0.58
C ALA A 464 6.16 18.18 2.01
N MET A 465 5.64 19.39 2.26
CA MET A 465 5.73 20.08 3.54
C MET A 465 4.39 20.05 4.29
N HIS A 466 4.43 20.19 5.61
CA HIS A 466 3.22 20.40 6.41
C HIS A 466 2.78 21.86 6.29
N ARG A 467 1.49 22.10 6.00
CA ARG A 467 0.88 23.43 6.04
C ARG A 467 0.59 23.84 7.48
N LEU A 468 0.78 25.12 7.79
CA LEU A 468 0.56 25.69 9.12
C LEU A 468 -0.30 26.95 9.04
N ALA A 469 -1.10 27.18 10.09
CA ALA A 469 -1.87 28.41 10.21
C ALA A 469 -0.93 29.61 10.50
N ARG A 470 -1.04 30.67 9.70
CA ARG A 470 -0.28 31.93 9.84
C ARG A 470 -1.19 33.14 9.74
N ALA A 471 -1.94 33.37 10.82
CA ALA A 471 -2.86 34.50 10.93
C ALA A 471 -2.14 35.86 10.88
N ASP A 472 -0.86 35.91 11.26
CA ASP A 472 0.03 37.06 11.13
C ASP A 472 0.26 37.44 9.65
N VAL A 473 0.49 36.46 8.78
CA VAL A 473 0.69 36.71 7.33
C VAL A 473 -0.56 37.30 6.71
N ARG A 474 -1.75 36.79 7.08
CA ARG A 474 -3.04 37.32 6.62
C ARG A 474 -3.30 38.78 7.01
N LYS A 475 -2.70 39.27 8.11
CA LYS A 475 -2.82 40.68 8.52
C LYS A 475 -2.00 41.61 7.64
N VAL A 476 -0.89 41.14 7.10
CA VAL A 476 0.06 41.94 6.31
C VAL A 476 -0.23 41.80 4.81
N HIS A 477 -0.50 40.58 4.34
CA HIS A 477 -0.77 40.25 2.95
C HIS A 477 -2.28 40.03 2.75
N LEU A 478 -2.94 41.03 2.15
CA LEU A 478 -4.36 40.95 1.85
C LEU A 478 -4.64 39.79 0.89
N GLY A 479 -5.51 38.86 1.28
CA GLY A 479 -5.86 37.68 0.48
C GLY A 479 -4.97 36.45 0.71
N ALA A 480 -4.02 36.49 1.65
CA ALA A 480 -3.30 35.28 2.05
C ALA A 480 -4.25 34.26 2.73
N PRO A 481 -4.21 32.98 2.32
CA PRO A 481 -4.91 31.90 3.00
C PRO A 481 -4.48 31.76 4.47
N LEU A 482 -5.37 31.28 5.33
CA LEU A 482 -5.02 31.00 6.74
C LEU A 482 -3.86 30.01 6.82
N MET A 483 -3.86 29.01 5.93
CA MET A 483 -2.87 27.94 5.84
C MET A 483 -1.68 28.29 4.93
N SER A 484 -1.28 29.56 4.92
CA SER A 484 -0.12 30.02 4.12
C SER A 484 1.23 29.59 4.70
N GLY A 485 1.31 29.22 5.97
CA GLY A 485 2.53 28.72 6.60
C GLY A 485 2.91 27.33 6.15
N PHE A 486 4.18 26.97 6.35
CA PHE A 486 4.66 25.61 6.19
C PHE A 486 5.87 25.28 7.06
N SER A 487 6.07 23.99 7.33
CA SER A 487 7.27 23.46 7.97
C SER A 487 7.53 22.00 7.62
N GLY A 488 8.77 21.58 7.74
CA GLY A 488 9.15 20.17 7.72
C GLY A 488 10.66 20.00 7.73
N ASN A 489 11.12 18.75 7.76
CA ASN A 489 12.52 18.41 7.59
C ASN A 489 12.77 17.78 6.22
N LEU A 490 13.82 18.20 5.50
CA LEU A 490 14.23 17.53 4.28
C LEU A 490 15.09 16.32 4.66
N ARG A 491 14.47 15.14 4.75
CA ARG A 491 15.15 13.88 5.10
C ARG A 491 15.81 13.29 3.87
N LEU A 492 17.06 13.67 3.63
CA LEU A 492 17.79 13.34 2.40
C LEU A 492 18.04 11.84 2.21
N GLY A 493 18.05 11.08 3.32
CA GLY A 493 18.25 9.63 3.32
C GLY A 493 16.98 8.80 3.12
N SER A 494 15.79 9.40 3.13
CA SER A 494 14.51 8.69 3.14
C SER A 494 13.69 8.92 1.85
N GLY A 495 12.83 7.95 1.50
CA GLY A 495 11.95 8.05 0.33
C GLY A 495 12.60 7.54 -0.95
N TYR A 496 12.55 8.33 -2.03
CA TYR A 496 13.04 7.97 -3.35
C TYR A 496 14.49 7.47 -3.32
N ALA A 497 14.71 6.26 -3.83
CA ALA A 497 15.95 5.50 -3.65
C ALA A 497 17.22 6.16 -4.23
N ARG A 498 17.08 7.13 -5.14
CA ARG A 498 18.23 7.83 -5.73
C ARG A 498 18.90 8.71 -4.67
N THR A 499 20.20 8.52 -4.48
CA THR A 499 21.01 9.38 -3.62
C THR A 499 21.07 10.78 -4.21
N MET A 500 20.96 11.78 -3.34
CA MET A 500 21.06 13.18 -3.71
C MET A 500 22.50 13.61 -3.47
N ASP A 501 23.28 13.75 -4.54
CA ASP A 501 24.73 14.02 -4.53
C ASP A 501 25.08 15.12 -5.54
N GLY A 502 25.71 16.19 -5.06
CA GLY A 502 26.08 17.36 -5.87
C GLY A 502 25.42 18.65 -5.38
N SER A 503 25.39 19.66 -6.25
CA SER A 503 24.82 20.97 -5.95
C SER A 503 23.40 21.09 -6.49
N TYR A 504 22.49 21.53 -5.63
CA TYR A 504 21.06 21.64 -5.90
C TYR A 504 20.54 23.02 -5.55
N ARG A 505 19.65 23.55 -6.39
CA ARG A 505 18.90 24.79 -6.17
C ARG A 505 17.60 24.52 -5.43
N VAL A 506 17.31 25.33 -4.42
CA VAL A 506 16.08 25.23 -3.64
C VAL A 506 14.98 26.06 -4.29
N CYS A 507 13.86 25.42 -4.58
CA CYS A 507 12.67 26.05 -5.12
C CYS A 507 11.48 25.78 -4.20
N ILE A 508 10.59 26.75 -4.09
CA ILE A 508 9.29 26.55 -3.46
C ILE A 508 8.28 26.29 -4.58
N VAL A 509 7.55 25.18 -4.44
CA VAL A 509 6.51 24.77 -5.38
C VAL A 509 5.19 24.76 -4.62
N ASN A 510 4.22 25.54 -5.08
CA ASN A 510 2.88 25.57 -4.52
C ASN A 510 1.88 25.07 -5.55
N VAL A 511 1.05 24.10 -5.17
CA VAL A 511 0.04 23.47 -6.04
C VAL A 511 -1.34 23.76 -5.47
N VAL A 512 -2.16 24.53 -6.19
CA VAL A 512 -3.55 24.83 -5.82
C VAL A 512 -4.47 24.41 -6.96
N GLY A 513 -5.36 23.45 -6.70
CA GLY A 513 -6.17 22.84 -7.75
C GLY A 513 -5.27 22.23 -8.84
N GLU A 514 -5.51 22.56 -10.10
CA GLU A 514 -4.65 22.14 -11.22
C GLU A 514 -3.46 23.07 -11.45
N VAL A 515 -3.33 24.18 -10.72
CA VAL A 515 -2.32 25.21 -10.99
C VAL A 515 -1.05 24.98 -10.16
N ILE A 516 0.10 25.02 -10.83
CA ILE A 516 1.42 24.97 -10.20
C ILE A 516 2.12 26.32 -10.28
N GLY A 517 2.44 26.87 -9.11
CA GLY A 517 3.33 28.01 -8.94
C GLY A 517 4.72 27.55 -8.50
N VAL A 518 5.76 28.10 -9.12
CA VAL A 518 7.16 27.76 -8.80
C VAL A 518 7.94 29.05 -8.60
N VAL A 519 8.71 29.10 -7.52
CA VAL A 519 9.66 30.19 -7.28
C VAL A 519 11.03 29.64 -6.91
N LEU A 520 12.03 30.09 -7.65
CA LEU A 520 13.44 29.79 -7.38
C LEU A 520 13.93 30.70 -6.26
N THR A 521 14.42 30.11 -5.18
CA THR A 521 14.98 30.86 -4.06
C THR A 521 16.45 31.21 -4.33
N ASN A 522 17.03 32.07 -3.50
CA ASN A 522 18.46 32.39 -3.51
C ASN A 522 19.31 31.39 -2.71
N PHE A 523 18.80 30.18 -2.42
CA PHE A 523 19.50 29.16 -1.65
C PHE A 523 19.94 27.99 -2.54
N GLY A 524 21.19 27.57 -2.36
CA GLY A 524 21.75 26.34 -2.89
C GLY A 524 22.12 25.38 -1.75
N ILE A 525 21.92 24.09 -1.98
CA ILE A 525 22.32 23.01 -1.07
C ILE A 525 23.32 22.12 -1.79
N THR A 526 24.47 21.87 -1.15
CA THR A 526 25.44 20.88 -1.63
C THR A 526 25.37 19.64 -0.75
N THR A 527 25.22 18.47 -1.38
CA THR A 527 25.12 17.19 -0.69
C THR A 527 26.20 16.21 -1.15
N ARG A 528 26.62 15.31 -0.24
CA ARG A 528 27.57 14.22 -0.53
C ARG A 528 27.17 12.96 0.22
N SER A 529 27.05 11.86 -0.50
CA SER A 529 26.55 10.58 0.00
C SER A 529 25.19 10.70 0.69
N GLY A 530 24.31 11.57 0.18
CA GLY A 530 22.99 11.82 0.75
C GLY A 530 22.97 12.60 2.06
N VAL A 531 24.07 13.25 2.43
CA VAL A 531 24.20 14.13 3.61
C VAL A 531 24.45 15.55 3.17
N MET A 532 23.88 16.53 3.87
CA MET A 532 24.10 17.94 3.56
C MET A 532 25.50 18.37 4.00
N VAL A 533 26.21 19.06 3.11
CA VAL A 533 27.58 19.55 3.32
C VAL A 533 27.60 21.06 3.52
N SER A 534 26.86 21.81 2.71
CA SER A 534 26.74 23.27 2.83
C SER A 534 25.39 23.78 2.33
N ILE A 535 24.97 24.91 2.90
CA ILE A 535 23.89 25.76 2.38
C ILE A 535 24.53 27.11 2.03
N GLU A 536 24.30 27.58 0.81
CA GLU A 536 24.93 28.78 0.28
C GLU A 536 23.89 29.72 -0.31
N HIS A 537 24.13 31.03 -0.20
CA HIS A 537 23.38 32.01 -0.96
C HIS A 537 23.93 32.09 -2.37
N VAL A 538 23.07 31.87 -3.35
CA VAL A 538 23.48 31.85 -4.75
C VAL A 538 22.55 32.72 -5.58
N ASP A 539 23.14 33.53 -6.45
CA ASP A 539 22.41 34.46 -7.30
C ASP A 539 21.43 33.73 -8.23
N VAL A 540 20.29 34.38 -8.46
CA VAL A 540 19.21 33.90 -9.30
C VAL A 540 19.25 34.64 -10.64
N SER A 541 19.55 33.92 -11.73
CA SER A 541 19.45 34.46 -13.09
C SER A 541 18.13 34.05 -13.76
N VAL A 542 17.69 34.85 -14.75
CA VAL A 542 16.46 34.58 -15.51
C VAL A 542 16.56 33.23 -16.25
N GLU A 543 17.68 32.97 -16.91
CA GLU A 543 17.94 31.70 -17.61
C GLU A 543 17.88 30.49 -16.67
N MET A 544 18.37 30.63 -15.43
CA MET A 544 18.32 29.57 -14.43
C MET A 544 16.88 29.31 -13.96
N SER A 545 16.11 30.38 -13.73
CA SER A 545 14.69 30.27 -13.37
C SER A 545 13.88 29.56 -14.46
N GLU A 546 14.13 29.86 -15.73
CA GLU A 546 13.50 29.19 -16.88
C GLU A 546 13.88 27.71 -16.96
N ARG A 547 15.16 27.38 -16.78
CA ARG A 547 15.64 25.98 -16.76
C ARG A 547 15.02 25.17 -15.64
N VAL A 548 15.05 25.69 -14.41
CA VAL A 548 14.45 25.06 -13.23
C VAL A 548 12.95 24.80 -13.46
N SER A 549 12.26 25.80 -14.00
CA SER A 549 10.84 25.68 -14.31
C SER A 549 10.55 24.63 -15.39
N ALA A 550 11.39 24.53 -16.42
CA ALA A 550 11.26 23.52 -17.48
C ALA A 550 11.48 22.10 -16.95
N LEU A 551 12.48 21.89 -16.09
CA LEU A 551 12.76 20.59 -15.46
C LEU A 551 11.64 20.15 -14.51
N LEU A 552 11.13 21.08 -13.70
CA LEU A 552 9.99 20.82 -12.83
C LEU A 552 8.73 20.51 -13.65
N GLY A 553 8.50 21.23 -14.76
CA GLY A 553 7.40 20.94 -15.67
C GLY A 553 7.46 19.53 -16.25
N LYS A 554 8.61 19.12 -16.83
CA LYS A 554 8.79 17.75 -17.36
C LYS A 554 8.46 16.65 -16.34
N LYS A 555 8.70 16.91 -15.05
CA LYS A 555 8.55 15.92 -13.96
C LYS A 555 7.21 15.99 -13.23
N ALA A 556 6.54 17.14 -13.26
CA ALA A 556 5.21 17.33 -12.71
C ALA A 556 4.10 16.94 -13.71
N PHE A 557 4.39 16.93 -15.02
CA PHE A 557 3.41 16.65 -16.10
C PHE A 557 3.57 15.26 -16.75
N ALA A 558 4.45 14.40 -16.24
CA ALA A 558 4.69 13.03 -16.73
C ALA A 558 4.21 11.99 -15.71
#